data_AF-A0A9P0Z9G6-F1
#
_entry.id   AF-A0A9P0Z9G6-F1
#
_cell.length_a   1.000
_cell.length_b   1.000
_cell.length_c   1.000
_cell.angle_alpha   90.00
_cell.angle_beta   90.00
_cell.angle_gamma   90.00
#
_symmetry.space_group_name_H-M   'P 1'
#
loop_
_entity.id
_entity.type
_entity.pdbx_description
1 polymer ?
#
loop_
_entity_poly.entity_id
_entity_poly.type
_entity_poly.pdbx_seq_one_letter_code
_entity_poly.pdbx_strand_id
1 'polypeptide(L)'
;MMAEKLELQQKASKFDSSVVLKPPSPIKCHHKWKRGRIRSNGQYTFKRAREIAEKISTLEQEENQGTFVPLCRDDILTTAIGCPEHPGRVRAVGAGVCIHEVFPNTGRQRNTSPALTKHDVDMIKKEVRDEVTQEVTENLSKMFDQKLRDELNFGMSC
;
A
#
# COMPACT_ATOMS: atom_id res chain seq x y z
N MET A 1 12.89 -60.09 -34.38
CA MET A 1 13.87 -58.98 -34.43
C MET A 1 13.56 -57.91 -35.47
N MET A 2 13.10 -58.22 -36.71
CA MET A 2 12.79 -57.18 -37.71
C MET A 2 11.36 -56.60 -37.60
N ALA A 3 10.36 -57.43 -37.26
CA ALA A 3 8.97 -57.00 -37.17
C ALA A 3 8.71 -56.05 -35.98
N GLU A 4 9.32 -56.33 -34.83
CA GLU A 4 9.19 -55.53 -33.60
C GLU A 4 9.78 -54.12 -33.75
N LYS A 5 10.89 -53.99 -34.49
CA LYS A 5 11.52 -52.71 -34.79
C LYS A 5 10.65 -51.85 -35.71
N LEU A 6 9.96 -52.49 -36.68
CA LEU A 6 9.05 -51.83 -37.59
C LEU A 6 7.77 -51.35 -36.87
N GLU A 7 7.28 -52.13 -35.91
CA GLU A 7 6.11 -51.78 -35.10
C GLU A 7 6.40 -50.63 -34.13
N LEU A 8 7.58 -50.58 -33.53
CA LEU A 8 8.05 -49.43 -32.74
C LEU A 8 8.17 -48.16 -33.59
N GLN A 9 8.62 -48.29 -34.83
CA GLN A 9 8.72 -47.17 -35.78
C GLN A 9 7.33 -46.66 -36.22
N GLN A 10 6.38 -47.57 -36.46
CA GLN A 10 4.98 -47.22 -36.74
C GLN A 10 4.26 -46.63 -35.53
N LYS A 11 4.56 -47.07 -34.30
CA LYS A 11 4.03 -46.47 -33.05
C LYS A 11 4.62 -45.08 -32.80
N ALA A 12 5.89 -44.84 -33.11
CA ALA A 12 6.51 -43.51 -33.05
C ALA A 12 6.00 -42.56 -34.14
N SER A 13 5.62 -43.10 -35.32
CA SER A 13 5.03 -42.34 -36.43
C SER A 13 3.55 -41.97 -36.22
N LYS A 14 2.90 -42.45 -35.15
CA LYS A 14 1.53 -42.07 -34.77
C LYS A 14 1.47 -40.81 -33.89
N PHE A 15 2.53 -40.02 -33.83
CA PHE A 15 2.45 -38.67 -33.27
C PHE A 15 1.78 -37.77 -34.31
N ASP A 16 0.47 -37.58 -34.13
CA ASP A 16 -0.34 -36.67 -34.93
C ASP A 16 0.32 -35.29 -34.96
N SER A 17 0.96 -34.98 -36.09
CA SER A 17 1.65 -33.70 -36.32
C SER A 17 0.66 -32.55 -36.51
N SER A 18 -0.65 -32.79 -36.35
CA SER A 18 -1.70 -31.77 -36.33
C SER A 18 -1.95 -31.15 -34.95
N VAL A 19 -1.28 -31.58 -33.88
CA VAL A 19 -1.36 -30.86 -32.60
C VAL A 19 -0.52 -29.60 -32.73
N VAL A 20 -1.13 -28.55 -33.30
CA VAL A 20 -0.71 -27.17 -33.12
C VAL A 20 -0.72 -26.93 -31.62
N LEU A 21 0.39 -27.20 -30.95
CA LEU A 21 0.61 -26.85 -29.56
C LEU A 21 0.55 -25.33 -29.53
N LYS A 22 -0.65 -24.80 -29.24
CA LYS A 22 -0.84 -23.38 -28.94
C LYS A 22 0.24 -23.02 -27.92
N PRO A 23 1.00 -21.94 -28.13
CA PRO A 23 2.01 -21.54 -27.18
C PRO A 23 1.36 -21.47 -25.78
N PRO A 24 2.04 -21.97 -24.74
CA PRO A 24 1.45 -22.01 -23.40
C PRO A 24 1.00 -20.60 -23.04
N SER A 25 -0.27 -20.47 -22.63
CA SER A 25 -0.84 -19.19 -22.24
C SER A 25 0.10 -18.49 -21.27
N PRO A 26 0.38 -17.19 -21.46
CA PRO A 26 1.29 -16.46 -20.59
C PRO A 26 0.94 -16.69 -19.12
N ILE A 27 1.94 -17.11 -18.33
CA ILE A 27 1.75 -17.34 -16.89
C ILE A 27 1.22 -16.06 -16.25
N LYS A 28 0.05 -16.15 -15.59
CA LYS A 28 -0.60 -15.02 -14.90
C LYS A 28 0.37 -14.35 -13.91
N CYS A 29 0.29 -13.03 -13.77
CA CYS A 29 1.22 -12.22 -12.97
C CYS A 29 1.37 -12.73 -11.53
N HIS A 30 0.24 -12.99 -10.86
CA HIS A 30 0.21 -13.49 -9.49
C HIS A 30 0.92 -14.85 -9.30
N HIS A 31 0.92 -15.73 -10.30
CA HIS A 31 1.66 -16.99 -10.24
C HIS A 31 3.19 -16.76 -10.27
N LYS A 32 3.65 -15.81 -11.09
CA LYS A 32 5.08 -15.41 -11.10
C LYS A 32 5.47 -14.84 -9.74
N TRP A 33 4.60 -14.02 -9.15
CA TRP A 33 4.82 -13.45 -7.83
C TRP A 33 4.89 -14.53 -6.74
N LYS A 34 3.92 -15.46 -6.68
CA LYS A 34 3.94 -16.60 -5.73
C LYS A 34 5.25 -17.38 -5.84
N ARG A 35 5.64 -17.76 -7.07
CA ARG A 35 6.89 -18.51 -7.32
C ARG A 35 8.14 -17.74 -6.89
N GLY A 36 8.18 -16.43 -7.13
CA GLY A 36 9.32 -15.59 -6.73
C GLY A 36 9.45 -15.37 -5.21
N ARG A 37 8.44 -15.73 -4.42
CA ARG A 37 8.43 -15.61 -2.95
C ARG A 37 8.66 -16.93 -2.23
N ILE A 38 8.84 -18.02 -2.95
CA ILE A 38 9.17 -19.34 -2.40
C ILE A 38 10.69 -19.50 -2.42
N ARG A 39 11.28 -19.85 -1.27
CA ARG A 39 12.70 -20.19 -1.16
C ARG A 39 12.94 -21.63 -1.64
N SER A 40 14.20 -22.03 -1.77
CA SER A 40 14.59 -23.40 -2.13
C SER A 40 14.02 -24.48 -1.19
N ASN A 41 13.74 -24.13 0.06
CA ASN A 41 13.12 -25.02 1.05
C ASN A 41 11.58 -25.14 0.92
N GLY A 42 10.98 -24.56 -0.11
CA GLY A 42 9.52 -24.58 -0.33
C GLY A 42 8.72 -23.64 0.57
N GLN A 43 9.36 -22.91 1.48
CA GLN A 43 8.70 -21.96 2.37
C GLN A 43 8.72 -20.54 1.81
N TYR A 44 7.72 -19.74 2.18
CA TYR A 44 7.67 -18.34 1.83
C TYR A 44 8.77 -17.53 2.53
N THR A 45 9.26 -16.50 1.84
CA THR A 45 10.37 -15.66 2.32
C THR A 45 10.09 -14.94 3.63
N PHE A 46 8.83 -14.58 3.91
CA PHE A 46 8.39 -13.85 5.11
C PHE A 46 6.88 -14.07 5.34
N LYS A 47 6.41 -13.83 6.57
CA LYS A 47 5.00 -14.05 6.97
C LYS A 47 4.01 -13.31 6.05
N ARG A 48 4.26 -12.02 5.77
CA ARG A 48 3.46 -11.23 4.83
C ARG A 48 3.35 -11.85 3.44
N ALA A 49 4.38 -12.55 2.93
CA ALA A 49 4.33 -13.18 1.62
C ALA A 49 3.38 -14.38 1.62
N ARG A 50 3.36 -15.13 2.72
CA ARG A 50 2.40 -16.22 2.92
C ARG A 50 0.98 -15.68 2.98
N GLU A 51 0.73 -14.63 3.78
CA GLU A 51 -0.58 -13.97 3.89
C GLU A 51 -1.09 -13.47 2.53
N ILE A 52 -0.23 -12.83 1.75
CA ILE A 52 -0.58 -12.37 0.38
C ILE A 52 -0.83 -13.57 -0.54
N ALA A 53 -0.03 -14.64 -0.45
CA ALA A 53 -0.23 -15.83 -1.28
C ALA A 53 -1.54 -16.56 -0.98
N GLU A 54 -1.97 -16.59 0.28
CA GLU A 54 -3.29 -17.10 0.69
C GLU A 54 -4.41 -16.26 0.09
N LYS A 55 -4.34 -14.92 0.21
CA LYS A 55 -5.30 -14.01 -0.44
C LYS A 55 -5.37 -14.18 -1.95
N ILE A 56 -4.22 -14.34 -2.61
CA ILE A 56 -4.17 -14.60 -4.06
C ILE A 56 -4.95 -15.88 -4.38
N SER A 57 -4.80 -16.95 -3.60
CA SER A 57 -5.55 -18.21 -3.84
C SER A 57 -7.06 -18.02 -3.67
N THR A 58 -7.49 -17.22 -2.70
CA THR A 58 -8.92 -16.86 -2.53
C THR A 58 -9.44 -16.08 -3.73
N LEU A 59 -8.72 -15.06 -4.18
CA LEU A 59 -9.09 -14.25 -5.34
C LEU A 59 -9.06 -15.03 -6.67
N GLU A 60 -8.11 -15.96 -6.83
CA GLU A 60 -8.10 -16.90 -7.96
C GLU A 60 -9.37 -17.77 -7.99
N GLN A 61 -9.84 -18.21 -6.83
CA GLN A 61 -11.08 -18.99 -6.73
C GLN A 61 -12.31 -18.13 -7.05
N GLU A 62 -12.35 -16.88 -6.57
CA GLU A 62 -13.41 -15.92 -6.89
C GLU A 62 -13.42 -15.55 -8.39
N GLU A 63 -12.25 -15.43 -9.03
CA GLU A 63 -12.12 -15.20 -10.47
C GLU A 63 -12.68 -16.40 -11.27
N ASN A 64 -12.34 -17.62 -10.85
CA ASN A 64 -12.86 -18.83 -11.49
C ASN A 64 -14.38 -19.00 -11.32
N GLN A 65 -14.94 -18.50 -10.21
CA GLN A 65 -16.38 -18.45 -9.97
C GLN A 65 -17.08 -17.30 -10.72
N GLY A 66 -16.31 -16.35 -11.26
CA GLY A 66 -16.81 -15.15 -11.95
C GLY A 66 -17.24 -14.02 -11.01
N THR A 67 -17.03 -14.15 -9.70
CA THR A 67 -17.32 -13.11 -8.70
C THR A 67 -16.29 -11.98 -8.77
N PHE A 68 -15.03 -12.32 -9.07
CA PHE A 68 -13.95 -11.36 -9.24
C PHE A 68 -13.62 -11.20 -10.73
N VAL A 69 -13.74 -9.98 -11.25
CA VAL A 69 -13.35 -9.64 -12.63
C VAL A 69 -12.16 -8.67 -12.54
N PRO A 70 -10.94 -9.07 -12.94
CA PRO A 70 -9.79 -8.18 -12.89
C PRO A 70 -9.97 -7.01 -13.87
N LEU A 71 -9.86 -5.79 -13.36
CA LEU A 71 -10.04 -4.57 -14.14
C LEU A 71 -8.71 -3.82 -14.27
N CYS A 72 -7.99 -4.01 -15.38
CA CYS A 72 -6.76 -3.29 -15.77
C CYS A 72 -5.70 -3.10 -14.65
N ARG A 73 -5.96 -2.19 -13.70
CA ARG A 73 -5.14 -1.87 -12.53
C ARG A 73 -5.48 -2.69 -11.28
N ASP A 74 -6.73 -3.15 -11.15
CA ASP A 74 -7.21 -3.94 -10.02
C ASP A 74 -7.16 -5.44 -10.37
N ASP A 75 -5.95 -5.93 -10.65
CA ASP A 75 -5.70 -7.35 -10.88
C ASP A 75 -5.58 -8.13 -9.55
N ILE A 76 -5.62 -9.47 -9.62
CA ILE A 76 -5.54 -10.35 -8.44
C ILE A 76 -4.36 -10.00 -7.53
N LEU A 77 -3.21 -9.69 -8.10
CA LEU A 77 -2.00 -9.40 -7.33
C LEU A 77 -2.12 -8.04 -6.63
N THR A 78 -2.60 -7.02 -7.33
CA THR A 78 -2.77 -5.67 -6.81
C THR A 78 -3.79 -5.66 -5.67
N THR A 79 -4.91 -6.35 -5.84
CA THR A 79 -5.93 -6.52 -4.80
C THR A 79 -5.39 -7.28 -3.58
N ALA A 80 -4.60 -8.34 -3.78
CA ALA A 80 -4.02 -9.11 -2.68
C ALA A 80 -2.98 -8.32 -1.87
N ILE A 81 -2.16 -7.49 -2.54
CA ILE A 81 -1.17 -6.61 -1.89
C ILE A 81 -1.88 -5.45 -1.19
N GLY A 82 -2.97 -4.93 -1.77
CA GLY A 82 -3.72 -3.79 -1.24
C GLY A 82 -3.05 -2.44 -1.48
N CYS A 83 -2.04 -2.39 -2.34
CA CYS A 83 -1.39 -1.14 -2.75
C CYS A 83 -1.72 -0.90 -4.22
N PRO A 84 -2.43 0.19 -4.57
CA PRO A 84 -2.70 0.51 -5.97
C PRO A 84 -1.39 0.65 -6.74
N GLU A 85 -1.35 0.09 -7.95
CA GLU A 85 -0.19 0.19 -8.82
C GLU A 85 0.16 1.67 -9.04
N HIS A 86 1.41 2.04 -8.77
CA HIS A 86 1.87 3.39 -9.06
C HIS A 86 1.80 3.62 -10.57
N PRO A 87 1.12 4.68 -11.06
CA PRO A 87 1.16 5.02 -12.47
C PRO A 87 2.64 5.21 -12.84
N GLY A 88 3.18 4.26 -13.60
CA GLY A 88 4.59 4.23 -13.93
C GLY A 88 5.02 5.55 -14.58
N ARG A 89 6.27 5.94 -14.37
CA ARG A 89 6.89 7.01 -15.16
C ARG A 89 6.93 6.53 -16.61
N VAL A 90 6.25 7.25 -17.50
CA VAL A 90 6.18 6.95 -18.93
C VAL A 90 7.60 6.89 -19.51
N ARG A 91 7.87 5.86 -20.32
CA ARG A 91 9.13 5.69 -21.05
C ARG A 91 9.25 6.79 -22.11
N ALA A 92 10.48 7.28 -22.27
CA ALA A 92 10.85 8.43 -23.10
C ALA A 92 10.23 8.40 -24.50
N VAL A 93 9.71 9.55 -24.93
CA VAL A 93 9.61 9.89 -26.36
C VAL A 93 11.05 9.98 -26.88
N GLY A 94 11.31 9.50 -28.10
CA GLY A 94 12.65 9.26 -28.65
C GLY A 94 13.64 10.43 -28.54
N ALA A 95 14.90 10.16 -28.89
CA ALA A 95 15.98 11.14 -28.81
C ALA A 95 15.59 12.48 -29.50
N GLY A 96 15.66 13.58 -28.74
CA GLY A 96 15.39 14.94 -29.24
C GLY A 96 14.19 15.64 -28.61
N VAL A 97 13.28 14.93 -27.94
CA VAL A 97 12.12 15.56 -27.29
C VAL A 97 12.40 15.79 -25.81
N CYS A 98 12.29 17.05 -25.37
CA CYS A 98 12.48 17.40 -23.98
C CYS A 98 11.27 16.96 -23.16
N ILE A 99 11.51 16.42 -21.96
CA ILE A 99 10.47 15.87 -21.08
C ILE A 99 9.32 16.86 -20.83
N HIS A 100 9.60 18.17 -20.77
CA HIS A 100 8.61 19.22 -20.54
C HIS A 100 7.65 19.46 -21.72
N GLU A 101 8.04 19.05 -22.93
CA GLU A 101 7.21 19.19 -24.14
C GLU A 101 6.12 18.10 -24.21
N VAL A 102 6.40 16.92 -23.65
CA VAL A 102 5.49 15.76 -23.67
C VAL A 102 4.72 15.64 -22.36
N PHE A 103 5.38 15.95 -21.25
CA PHE A 103 4.78 15.91 -19.93
C PHE A 103 4.74 17.34 -19.40
N PRO A 104 3.58 18.03 -19.51
CA PRO A 104 3.41 19.30 -18.83
C PRO A 104 3.76 19.07 -17.37
N ASN A 105 4.63 19.92 -16.82
CA ASN A 105 5.06 19.86 -15.44
C ASN A 105 3.85 20.12 -14.54
N THR A 106 3.04 19.09 -14.28
CA THR A 106 2.13 19.05 -13.14
C THR A 106 3.05 18.86 -11.95
N GLY A 107 3.65 19.98 -11.54
CA GLY A 107 4.71 20.04 -10.55
C GLY A 107 4.36 19.10 -9.42
N ARG A 108 5.29 18.17 -9.16
CA ARG A 108 5.27 17.28 -8.02
C ARG A 108 4.81 18.09 -6.82
N GLN A 109 3.55 17.94 -6.42
CA GLN A 109 3.14 18.27 -5.07
C GLN A 109 3.94 17.29 -4.23
N ARG A 110 5.15 17.72 -3.86
CA ARG A 110 5.86 17.10 -2.75
C ARG A 110 4.85 17.22 -1.63
N ASN A 111 4.36 16.09 -1.15
CA ASN A 111 3.75 15.95 0.16
C ASN A 111 4.82 16.28 1.20
N THR A 112 5.31 17.52 1.17
CA THR A 112 5.88 18.20 2.30
C THR A 112 4.64 18.45 3.14
N SER A 113 4.61 17.91 4.36
CA SER A 113 3.60 18.31 5.34
C SER A 113 3.36 19.81 5.23
N PRO A 114 2.11 20.30 5.21
CA PRO A 114 1.85 21.71 5.04
C PRO A 114 2.73 22.45 6.05
N ALA A 115 3.67 23.24 5.52
CA ALA A 115 4.50 24.08 6.37
C ALA A 115 3.51 24.97 7.12
N LEU A 116 3.56 24.95 8.46
CA LEU A 116 2.69 25.77 9.28
C LEU A 116 2.75 27.19 8.75
N THR A 117 1.59 27.71 8.37
CA THR A 117 1.50 29.06 7.84
C THR A 117 1.73 30.05 8.99
N LYS A 118 2.09 31.30 8.64
CA LYS A 118 2.23 32.36 9.66
C LYS A 118 0.96 32.50 10.51
N HIS A 119 -0.21 32.31 9.89
CA HIS A 119 -1.50 32.32 10.55
C HIS A 119 -1.64 31.21 11.60
N ASP A 120 -1.21 29.98 11.28
CA ASP A 120 -1.26 28.85 12.22
C ASP A 120 -0.38 29.10 13.45
N VAL A 121 0.81 29.67 13.23
CA VAL A 121 1.71 30.04 14.33
C VAL A 121 1.11 31.16 15.19
N ASP A 122 0.45 32.14 14.59
CA ASP A 122 -0.18 33.24 15.34
C ASP A 122 -1.41 32.77 16.14
N MET A 123 -2.16 31.80 15.62
CA MET A 123 -3.27 31.16 16.33
C MET A 123 -2.77 30.36 17.54
N ILE A 124 -1.74 29.53 17.36
CA ILE A 124 -1.13 28.76 18.47
C ILE A 124 -0.57 29.71 19.54
N LYS A 125 0.08 30.80 19.15
CA LYS A 125 0.57 31.82 20.10
C LYS A 125 -0.54 32.52 20.88
N LYS A 126 -1.73 32.64 20.28
CA LYS A 126 -2.87 33.24 20.97
C LYS A 126 -3.45 32.25 21.97
N GLU A 127 -3.69 31.02 21.55
CA GLU A 127 -4.22 29.94 22.39
C GLU A 127 -3.35 29.71 23.63
N VAL A 128 -2.02 29.59 23.45
CA VAL A 128 -1.08 29.44 24.58
C VAL A 128 -1.11 30.64 25.53
N ARG A 129 -1.30 31.86 25.02
CA ARG A 129 -1.42 33.04 25.88
C ARG A 129 -2.72 33.02 26.68
N ASP A 130 -3.82 32.70 26.02
CA ASP A 130 -5.15 32.68 26.64
C ASP A 130 -5.18 31.61 27.76
N GLU A 131 -4.69 30.40 27.50
CA GLU A 131 -4.57 29.32 28.51
C GLU A 131 -3.75 29.73 29.73
N VAL A 132 -2.56 30.29 29.52
CA VAL A 132 -1.69 30.73 30.61
C VAL A 132 -2.34 31.86 31.40
N THR A 133 -2.99 32.82 30.74
CA THR A 133 -3.67 33.91 31.46
C THR A 133 -4.83 33.39 32.29
N GLN A 134 -5.62 32.45 31.76
CA GLN A 134 -6.73 31.86 32.48
C GLN A 134 -6.23 31.12 33.71
N GLU A 135 -5.24 30.24 33.56
CA GLU A 135 -4.68 29.47 34.68
C GLU A 135 -4.12 30.39 35.78
N VAL A 136 -3.38 31.44 35.40
CA VAL A 136 -2.84 32.41 36.37
C VAL A 136 -3.95 33.14 37.11
N THR A 137 -5.00 33.57 36.41
CA THR A 137 -6.13 34.28 37.05
C THR A 137 -6.93 33.38 37.99
N GLU A 138 -7.19 32.13 37.61
CA GLU A 138 -7.88 31.15 38.45
C GLU A 138 -7.05 30.81 39.69
N ASN A 139 -5.74 30.60 39.53
CA ASN A 139 -4.83 30.32 40.64
C ASN A 139 -4.75 31.52 41.60
N LEU A 140 -4.66 32.74 41.08
CA LEU A 140 -4.70 33.96 41.91
C LEU A 140 -6.01 34.07 42.68
N SER A 141 -7.16 33.88 42.02
CA SER A 141 -8.47 33.94 42.68
C SER A 141 -8.56 32.93 43.82
N LYS A 142 -8.15 31.67 43.57
CA LYS A 142 -8.14 30.61 44.59
C LYS A 142 -7.22 30.96 45.76
N MET A 143 -6.05 31.54 45.49
CA MET A 143 -5.13 32.00 46.54
C MET A 143 -5.73 33.12 47.40
N PHE A 144 -6.38 34.11 46.76
CA PHE A 144 -7.04 35.20 47.49
C PHE A 144 -8.18 34.68 48.36
N ASP A 145 -9.04 33.82 47.82
CA ASP A 145 -10.15 33.21 48.57
C ASP A 145 -9.64 32.36 49.73
N GLN A 146 -8.53 31.64 49.55
CA GLN A 146 -7.92 30.87 50.61
C GLN A 146 -7.37 31.76 51.72
N LYS A 147 -6.68 32.84 51.36
CA LYS A 147 -6.15 33.79 52.33
C LYS A 147 -7.25 34.48 53.14
N LEU A 148 -8.35 34.87 52.49
CA LEU A 148 -9.51 35.44 53.17
C LEU A 148 -10.16 34.43 54.13
N ARG A 149 -10.26 33.16 53.74
CA ARG A 149 -10.73 32.08 54.63
C ARG A 149 -9.82 31.90 55.85
N ASP A 150 -8.50 31.92 55.64
CA ASP A 150 -7.53 31.74 56.72
C ASP A 150 -7.55 32.93 57.71
N GLU A 151 -7.70 34.16 57.22
CA GLU A 151 -7.85 35.36 58.07
C GLU A 151 -9.15 35.35 58.89
N LEU A 152 -10.28 34.91 58.30
CA LEU A 152 -11.55 34.77 59.03
C LEU A 152 -11.50 33.66 60.08
N ASN A 153 -10.85 32.52 59.79
CA ASN A 153 -10.67 31.43 60.73
C ASN A 153 -9.74 31.80 61.91
N PHE A 154 -8.73 32.66 61.68
CA PHE A 154 -7.87 33.17 62.74
C PHE A 154 -8.61 34.09 63.72
N GLY A 155 -9.57 34.89 63.23
CA GLY A 155 -10.38 35.80 64.04
C GLY A 155 -11.48 35.14 64.89
N MET A 156 -11.83 33.88 64.63
CA MET A 156 -12.88 33.14 65.37
C MET A 156 -12.32 32.18 66.43
N SER A 157 -10.99 32.11 66.62
CA SER A 157 -10.33 31.19 67.56
C SER A 157 -9.87 31.86 68.87
N CYS A 158 -10.40 33.04 69.21
CA CYS A 158 -10.16 33.75 70.47
C CYS A 158 -11.40 33.77 71.36
#